data_AF-A0A800KPQ2-F1
#
_entry.id   AF-A0A800KPQ2-F1
#
_cell.length_a   1.000
_cell.length_b   1.000
_cell.length_c   1.000
_cell.angle_alpha   90.00
_cell.angle_beta   90.00
_cell.angle_gamma   90.00
#
_symmetry.space_group_name_H-M   'P 1'
#
loop_
_entity.id
_entity.type
_entity.pdbx_description
1 polymer ?
#
loop_
_entity_poly.entity_id
_entity_poly.type
_entity_poly.pdbx_seq_one_letter_code
_entity_poly.pdbx_strand_id
1 'polypeptide(L)'
;MPEDEYSQDEAEAVRPSILRRVLSLPAIVSMGLAALFLVFMVTRVDVDLSAMWDRVTGANPWYLALAFVVHYTTFLFRGIRWRLLLQNIAAPDAHGPGVIYCSQLVLLSCFVNSVGWLRLGDAYRAYLYRDEQNGSFSRTIGTILAERSLDTILVALLLLAAVPFLLDGGDSATWIVLGLAVSLVLGLAVMLVAMTWARGLLLRRMPPWMALRYKRFHEGTMGSFQRLPTATFWGLLGWTAEIARMFLVVQALGYDISFALVVFLTLANSLLTLVPT
;
A
#
# COMPACT_ATOMS: atom_id res chain seq x y z
N MET A 1 -28.61 16.63 48.00
CA MET A 1 -27.60 16.71 46.93
C MET A 1 -27.02 15.31 46.72
N PRO A 2 -27.37 14.65 45.61
CA PRO A 2 -26.60 13.56 45.06
C PRO A 2 -26.41 13.78 43.53
N GLU A 3 -25.35 14.49 43.13
CA GLU A 3 -25.01 14.67 41.70
C GLU A 3 -23.62 14.10 41.33
N ASP A 4 -22.88 13.53 42.29
CA ASP A 4 -21.49 13.11 42.06
C ASP A 4 -21.30 11.62 41.76
N GLU A 5 -22.36 10.80 41.75
CA GLU A 5 -22.25 9.34 41.53
C GLU A 5 -22.49 8.91 40.07
N TYR A 6 -23.15 9.74 39.25
CA TYR A 6 -23.41 9.41 37.83
C TYR A 6 -22.25 9.74 36.87
N SER A 7 -21.26 10.53 37.31
CA SER A 7 -20.19 11.03 36.46
C SER A 7 -18.92 10.15 36.48
N GLN A 8 -18.84 9.15 37.35
CA GLN A 8 -17.69 8.24 37.43
C GLN A 8 -17.90 6.92 36.66
N ASP A 9 -19.14 6.47 36.46
CA ASP A 9 -19.43 5.20 35.78
C ASP A 9 -19.33 5.26 34.23
N GLU A 10 -19.39 6.44 33.62
CA GLU A 10 -19.22 6.59 32.15
C GLU A 10 -17.74 6.68 31.71
N ALA A 11 -16.81 6.83 32.66
CA ALA A 11 -15.38 6.98 32.36
C ALA A 11 -14.61 5.65 32.23
N GLU A 12 -15.20 4.53 32.66
CA GLU A 12 -14.68 3.17 32.39
C GLU A 12 -15.23 2.62 31.07
N ALA A 13 -15.07 3.37 29.98
CA ALA A 13 -15.20 2.82 28.64
C ALA A 13 -14.20 1.66 28.50
N VAL A 14 -14.73 0.43 28.57
CA VAL A 14 -14.06 -0.87 28.43
C VAL A 14 -12.92 -0.78 27.42
N ARG A 15 -11.68 -0.68 27.91
CA ARG A 15 -10.49 -0.81 27.06
C ARG A 15 -10.55 -2.20 26.45
N PRO A 16 -10.71 -2.38 25.13
CA PRO A 16 -10.61 -3.72 24.56
C PRO A 16 -9.19 -4.21 24.79
N SER A 17 -9.03 -5.16 25.71
CA SER A 17 -7.73 -5.71 26.07
C SER A 17 -7.10 -6.32 24.81
N ILE A 18 -5.99 -5.75 24.35
CA ILE A 18 -5.22 -6.22 23.18
C ILE A 18 -4.90 -7.72 23.31
N LEU A 19 -4.67 -8.18 24.54
CA LEU A 19 -4.43 -9.59 24.89
C LEU A 19 -5.57 -10.53 24.47
N ARG A 20 -6.85 -10.17 24.65
CA ARG A 20 -7.99 -11.00 24.22
C ARG A 20 -8.10 -11.10 22.69
N ARG A 21 -7.58 -10.11 21.97
CA ARG A 21 -7.58 -10.10 20.49
C ARG A 21 -6.44 -10.95 19.92
N VAL A 22 -5.26 -10.88 20.54
CA VAL A 22 -4.08 -11.69 20.16
C VAL A 22 -4.25 -13.17 20.53
N LEU A 23 -4.97 -13.48 21.61
CA LEU A 23 -5.33 -14.85 22.02
C LEU A 23 -6.69 -15.33 21.47
N SER A 24 -7.19 -14.70 20.41
CA SER A 24 -8.43 -15.15 19.77
C SER A 24 -8.21 -16.49 19.03
N LEU A 25 -9.22 -17.37 19.05
CA LEU A 25 -9.20 -18.65 18.34
C LEU A 25 -8.71 -18.54 16.88
N PRO A 26 -9.15 -17.56 16.08
CA PRO A 26 -8.63 -17.35 14.72
C PRO A 26 -7.13 -17.02 14.68
N ALA A 27 -6.62 -16.25 15.65
CA ALA A 27 -5.20 -15.93 15.72
C ALA A 27 -4.37 -17.18 16.05
N ILE A 28 -4.83 -18.01 16.99
CA ILE A 28 -4.18 -19.28 17.34
C ILE A 28 -4.18 -20.25 16.14
N VAL A 29 -5.31 -20.36 15.44
CA VAL A 29 -5.42 -21.19 14.22
C VAL A 29 -4.48 -20.67 13.13
N SER A 30 -4.42 -19.35 12.90
CA SER A 30 -3.51 -18.76 11.91
C SER A 30 -2.04 -18.98 12.26
N MET A 31 -1.69 -18.88 13.55
CA MET A 31 -0.34 -19.12 14.05
C MET A 31 0.04 -20.61 13.90
N GLY A 32 -0.88 -21.52 14.22
CA GLY A 32 -0.69 -22.95 14.04
C GLY A 32 -0.51 -23.33 12.57
N LEU A 33 -1.31 -22.75 11.67
CA LEU A 33 -1.19 -22.95 10.23
C LEU A 33 0.13 -22.40 9.68
N ALA A 34 0.54 -21.19 10.11
CA ALA A 34 1.82 -20.60 9.73
C ALA A 34 3.00 -21.44 10.23
N ALA A 35 2.94 -21.93 11.47
CA ALA A 35 3.96 -22.83 12.02
C ALA A 35 4.01 -24.15 11.25
N LEU A 36 2.86 -24.75 10.93
CA LEU A 36 2.78 -25.97 10.12
C LEU A 36 3.37 -25.75 8.72
N PHE A 37 3.08 -24.61 8.09
CA PHE A 37 3.63 -24.23 6.80
C PHE A 37 5.15 -24.06 6.86
N LEU A 38 5.68 -23.41 7.90
CA LEU A 38 7.13 -23.29 8.10
C LEU A 38 7.79 -24.65 8.31
N VAL A 39 7.21 -25.52 9.14
CA VAL A 39 7.69 -26.89 9.33
C VAL A 39 7.65 -27.67 8.03
N PHE A 40 6.57 -27.57 7.26
CA PHE A 40 6.47 -28.17 5.94
C PHE A 40 7.57 -27.65 5.01
N MET A 41 7.82 -26.34 4.98
CA MET A 41 8.87 -25.75 4.14
C MET A 41 10.25 -26.28 4.52
N VAL A 42 10.59 -26.29 5.82
CA VAL A 42 11.91 -26.76 6.31
C VAL A 42 12.10 -28.26 6.13
N THR A 43 11.03 -29.06 6.18
CA THR A 43 11.12 -30.53 6.08
C THR A 43 10.98 -31.06 4.65
N ARG A 44 10.37 -30.29 3.74
CA ARG A 44 10.06 -30.74 2.37
C ARG A 44 10.82 -30.00 1.29
N VAL A 45 11.35 -28.82 1.59
CA VAL A 45 12.26 -28.09 0.72
C VAL A 45 13.66 -28.29 1.29
N ASP A 46 14.60 -28.71 0.44
CA ASP A 46 16.00 -28.92 0.81
C ASP A 46 16.69 -27.57 1.03
N VAL A 47 16.31 -26.89 2.11
CA VAL A 47 16.83 -25.58 2.50
C VAL A 47 17.94 -25.79 3.51
N ASP A 48 19.16 -25.46 3.08
CA ASP A 48 20.29 -25.39 3.98
C ASP A 48 20.17 -24.15 4.89
N LEU A 49 19.58 -24.36 6.07
CA LEU A 49 19.40 -23.35 7.10
C LEU A 49 20.74 -22.79 7.60
N SER A 50 21.80 -23.60 7.60
CA SER A 50 23.12 -23.17 8.04
C SER A 50 23.74 -22.19 7.03
N ALA A 51 23.67 -22.51 5.74
CA ALA A 51 24.10 -21.60 4.68
C ALA A 51 23.28 -20.31 4.64
N MET A 52 21.97 -20.37 4.92
CA MET A 52 21.14 -19.16 5.03
C MET A 52 21.57 -18.29 6.21
N TRP A 53 21.84 -18.89 7.37
CA TRP A 53 22.30 -18.17 8.57
C TRP A 53 23.66 -17.50 8.36
N ASP A 54 24.61 -18.22 7.76
CA ASP A 54 25.94 -17.70 7.44
C ASP A 54 25.88 -16.54 6.44
N ARG A 55 24.96 -16.60 5.46
CA ARG A 55 24.73 -15.49 4.52
C ARG A 55 24.13 -14.26 5.19
N VAL A 56 23.19 -14.44 6.11
CA VAL A 56 22.56 -13.32 6.81
C VAL A 56 23.55 -12.66 7.78
N THR A 57 24.36 -13.46 8.48
CA THR A 57 25.35 -12.94 9.43
C THR A 57 26.61 -12.38 8.74
N GLY A 58 26.97 -12.92 7.57
CA GLY A 58 28.01 -12.40 6.70
C GLY A 58 27.59 -11.22 5.83
N ALA A 59 26.33 -10.77 5.92
CA ALA A 59 25.81 -9.70 5.08
C ALA A 59 26.53 -8.38 5.35
N ASN A 60 26.82 -7.62 4.29
CA ASN A 60 27.50 -6.34 4.45
C ASN A 60 26.57 -5.31 5.15
N PRO A 61 26.93 -4.83 6.36
CA PRO A 61 26.06 -3.96 7.15
C PRO A 61 25.87 -2.58 6.50
N TRP A 62 26.80 -2.12 5.67
CA TRP A 62 26.71 -0.82 5.02
C TRP A 62 25.61 -0.80 3.95
N TYR A 63 25.49 -1.86 3.16
CA TYR A 63 24.41 -1.99 2.19
C TYR A 63 23.04 -2.09 2.88
N LEU A 64 22.96 -2.76 4.04
CA LEU A 64 21.73 -2.80 4.85
C LEU A 64 21.38 -1.42 5.42
N ALA A 65 22.36 -0.68 5.94
CA ALA A 65 22.15 0.68 6.43
C ALA A 65 21.67 1.62 5.31
N LEU A 66 22.25 1.52 4.12
CA LEU A 66 21.81 2.29 2.96
C LEU A 66 20.41 1.88 2.51
N ALA A 67 20.10 0.58 2.48
CA ALA A 67 18.75 0.08 2.16
C ALA A 67 17.71 0.61 3.15
N PHE A 68 18.06 0.70 4.44
CA PHE A 68 17.23 1.30 5.47
C PHE A 68 16.98 2.78 5.18
N VAL A 69 18.02 3.58 4.90
CA VAL A 69 17.85 5.00 4.56
C VAL A 69 16.96 5.16 3.31
N VAL A 70 17.23 4.41 2.26
CA VAL A 70 16.45 4.43 1.02
C VAL A 70 14.99 4.06 1.29
N HIS A 71 14.72 3.08 2.16
CA HIS A 71 13.36 2.71 2.54
C HIS A 71 12.56 3.89 3.11
N TYR A 72 13.18 4.72 3.96
CA TYR A 72 12.46 5.87 4.52
C TYR A 72 12.22 6.99 3.50
N THR A 73 13.09 7.12 2.49
CA THR A 73 12.85 8.10 1.39
C THR A 73 11.60 7.76 0.58
N THR A 74 11.22 6.48 0.46
CA THR A 74 9.99 6.07 -0.21
C THR A 74 8.75 6.71 0.43
N PHE A 75 8.70 6.82 1.77
CA PHE A 75 7.58 7.48 2.45
C PHE A 75 7.51 8.98 2.15
N LEU A 76 8.65 9.64 1.99
CA LEU A 76 8.69 11.05 1.59
C LEU A 76 8.15 11.23 0.17
N PHE A 77 8.59 10.44 -0.80
CA PHE A 77 8.09 10.52 -2.18
C PHE A 77 6.59 10.24 -2.26
N ARG A 78 6.13 9.19 -1.58
CA ARG A 78 4.69 8.86 -1.49
C ARG A 78 3.90 9.96 -0.78
N GLY A 79 4.45 10.55 0.28
CA GLY A 79 3.84 11.65 1.03
C GLY A 79 3.72 12.94 0.21
N ILE A 80 4.77 13.33 -0.52
CA ILE A 80 4.75 14.48 -1.46
C ILE A 80 3.69 14.25 -2.54
N ARG A 81 3.67 13.04 -3.12
CA ARG A 81 2.69 12.70 -4.15
C ARG A 81 1.27 12.76 -3.59
N TRP A 82 1.00 12.17 -2.44
CA TRP A 82 -0.34 12.17 -1.87
C TRP A 82 -0.80 13.57 -1.47
N ARG A 83 0.11 14.41 -0.94
CA ARG A 83 -0.14 15.84 -0.73
C ARG A 83 -0.59 16.53 -2.02
N LEU A 84 0.09 16.26 -3.14
CA LEU A 84 -0.29 16.81 -4.44
C LEU A 84 -1.72 16.39 -4.84
N LEU A 85 -2.08 15.12 -4.64
CA LEU A 85 -3.45 14.64 -4.94
C LEU A 85 -4.50 15.33 -4.06
N LEU A 86 -4.21 15.51 -2.77
CA LEU A 86 -5.06 16.25 -1.85
C LEU A 86 -5.17 17.74 -2.22
N GLN A 87 -4.11 18.36 -2.73
CA GLN A 87 -4.14 19.75 -3.20
C GLN A 87 -4.99 19.93 -4.46
N ASN A 88 -5.02 18.95 -5.36
CA ASN A 88 -5.82 19.02 -6.59
C ASN A 88 -7.34 19.09 -6.31
N ILE A 89 -7.76 18.61 -5.14
CA ILE A 89 -9.17 18.57 -4.72
C ILE A 89 -9.49 19.57 -3.60
N ALA A 90 -8.50 20.31 -3.12
CA ALA A 90 -8.66 21.29 -2.07
C ALA A 90 -9.40 22.53 -2.60
N ALA A 91 -10.12 23.22 -1.70
CA ALA A 91 -10.68 24.53 -2.04
C ALA A 91 -9.54 25.53 -2.30
N PRO A 92 -9.72 26.54 -3.18
CA PRO A 92 -8.68 27.50 -3.54
C PRO A 92 -7.99 28.17 -2.34
N ASP A 93 -8.73 28.39 -1.25
CA ASP A 93 -8.26 29.09 -0.04
C ASP A 93 -7.83 28.15 1.10
N ALA A 94 -7.89 26.83 0.88
CA ALA A 94 -7.54 25.86 1.91
C ALA A 94 -6.02 25.72 2.04
N HIS A 95 -5.51 25.88 3.26
CA HIS A 95 -4.11 25.57 3.56
C HIS A 95 -3.90 24.05 3.40
N GLY A 96 -3.14 23.66 2.37
CA GLY A 96 -2.86 22.26 2.10
C GLY A 96 -1.97 21.62 3.19
N PRO A 97 -2.11 20.31 3.43
CA PRO A 97 -1.33 19.61 4.45
C PRO A 97 0.18 19.68 4.16
N GLY A 98 0.99 19.59 5.21
CA GLY A 98 2.45 19.53 5.10
C GLY A 98 2.94 18.21 4.50
N VAL A 99 4.11 18.24 3.85
CA VAL A 99 4.73 17.02 3.27
C VAL A 99 5.06 15.99 4.34
N ILE A 100 5.67 16.43 5.44
CA ILE A 100 6.07 15.53 6.54
C ILE A 100 4.85 14.87 7.15
N TYR A 101 3.78 15.63 7.37
CA TYR A 101 2.50 15.12 7.84
C TYR A 101 1.93 14.04 6.92
N CYS A 102 1.84 14.31 5.61
CA CYS A 102 1.39 13.31 4.64
C CYS A 102 2.29 12.06 4.63
N SER A 103 3.60 12.23 4.77
CA SER A 103 4.57 11.12 4.81
C SER A 103 4.39 10.26 6.07
N GLN A 104 4.14 10.89 7.22
CA GLN A 104 3.83 10.20 8.48
C GLN A 104 2.54 9.38 8.37
N LEU A 105 1.49 9.94 7.75
CA LEU A 105 0.24 9.21 7.50
C LEU A 105 0.45 8.00 6.59
N VAL A 106 1.29 8.11 5.55
CA VAL A 106 1.64 6.96 4.70
C VAL A 106 2.44 5.92 5.49
N LEU A 107 3.37 6.33 6.34
CA LEU A 107 4.13 5.42 7.19
C LEU A 107 3.23 4.70 8.21
N LEU A 108 2.31 5.41 8.87
CA LEU A 108 1.32 4.82 9.78
C LEU A 108 0.38 3.86 9.03
N SER A 109 -0.01 4.20 7.80
CA SER A 109 -0.76 3.30 6.92
C SER A 109 0.01 2.01 6.65
N CYS A 110 1.31 2.11 6.36
CA CYS A 110 2.18 0.95 6.18
C CYS A 110 2.24 0.10 7.45
N PHE A 111 2.45 0.72 8.61
CA PHE A 111 2.46 0.01 9.90
C PHE A 111 1.15 -0.73 10.17
N VAL A 112 0.00 -0.07 9.96
CA VAL A 112 -1.32 -0.69 10.14
C VAL A 112 -1.54 -1.81 9.13
N ASN A 113 -1.03 -1.70 7.89
CA ASN A 113 -1.09 -2.78 6.92
C ASN A 113 -0.23 -3.99 7.31
N SER A 114 0.88 -3.78 8.02
CA SER A 114 1.73 -4.87 8.53
C SER A 114 1.11 -5.64 9.69
N VAL A 115 0.26 -5.00 10.49
CA VAL A 115 -0.35 -5.60 11.70
C VAL A 115 -1.82 -6.00 11.47
N GLY A 116 -2.53 -5.26 10.63
CA GLY A 116 -3.96 -5.39 10.39
C GLY A 116 -4.31 -6.32 9.23
N TRP A 117 -5.57 -6.77 9.21
CA TRP A 117 -6.15 -7.57 8.13
C TRP A 117 -6.73 -6.67 7.02
N LEU A 118 -6.85 -7.15 5.78
CA LEU A 118 -7.55 -6.47 4.65
C LEU A 118 -7.06 -5.05 4.27
N ARG A 119 -5.76 -4.74 4.40
CA ARG A 119 -5.20 -3.42 4.00
C ARG A 119 -5.92 -2.21 4.64
N LEU A 120 -6.37 -2.37 5.89
CA LEU A 120 -7.05 -1.32 6.67
C LEU A 120 -6.23 -0.04 6.87
N GLY A 121 -4.92 -0.07 6.63
CA GLY A 121 -4.06 1.10 6.75
C GLY A 121 -4.47 2.24 5.82
N ASP A 122 -5.04 1.98 4.65
CA ASP A 122 -5.54 3.03 3.76
C ASP A 122 -6.78 3.73 4.34
N ALA A 123 -7.67 2.95 4.95
CA ALA A 123 -8.81 3.50 5.69
C ALA A 123 -8.34 4.25 6.94
N TYR A 124 -7.31 3.76 7.63
CA TYR A 124 -6.74 4.40 8.80
C TYR A 124 -6.16 5.78 8.48
N ARG A 125 -5.33 5.91 7.43
CA ARG A 125 -4.80 7.24 7.05
C ARG A 125 -5.90 8.21 6.61
N ALA A 126 -6.97 7.72 5.97
CA ALA A 126 -8.11 8.58 5.61
C ALA A 126 -8.94 9.01 6.82
N TYR A 127 -9.05 8.14 7.82
CA TYR A 127 -9.67 8.46 9.10
C TYR A 127 -8.86 9.52 9.85
N LEU A 128 -7.56 9.32 10.01
CA LEU A 128 -6.69 10.23 10.73
C LEU A 128 -6.63 11.61 10.06
N TYR A 129 -6.57 11.65 8.72
CA TYR A 129 -6.69 12.91 7.98
C TYR A 129 -8.03 13.62 8.20
N ARG A 130 -9.15 12.88 8.26
CA ARG A 130 -10.46 13.47 8.58
C ARG A 130 -10.48 14.06 9.98
N ASP A 131 -9.93 13.34 10.95
CA ASP A 131 -9.96 13.69 12.36
C ASP A 131 -9.10 14.94 12.64
N GLU A 132 -7.87 14.96 12.11
CA GLU A 132 -6.91 16.02 12.42
C GLU A 132 -7.05 17.26 11.51
N GLN A 133 -7.52 17.10 10.27
CA GLN A 133 -7.61 18.19 9.29
C GLN A 133 -9.05 18.58 8.95
N ASN A 134 -10.05 18.06 9.69
CA ASN A 134 -11.48 18.23 9.41
C ASN A 134 -11.86 17.87 7.96
N GLY A 135 -11.12 16.96 7.35
CA GLY A 135 -11.29 16.53 5.98
C GLY A 135 -12.51 15.61 5.80
N SER A 136 -12.94 15.43 4.55
CA SER A 136 -13.98 14.45 4.23
C SER A 136 -13.37 13.06 4.00
N PHE A 137 -13.66 12.10 4.90
CA PHE A 137 -13.22 10.70 4.77
C PHE A 137 -13.46 10.12 3.38
N SER A 138 -14.70 10.21 2.85
CA SER A 138 -15.02 9.68 1.52
C SER A 138 -14.19 10.32 0.40
N ARG A 139 -13.86 11.60 0.53
CA ARG A 139 -13.07 12.34 -0.46
C ARG A 139 -11.60 11.91 -0.39
N THR A 140 -11.07 11.78 0.82
CA THR A 140 -9.72 11.27 1.06
C THR A 140 -9.56 9.84 0.54
N ILE A 141 -10.52 8.95 0.79
CA ILE A 141 -10.54 7.59 0.21
C ILE A 141 -10.52 7.64 -1.33
N GLY A 142 -11.21 8.60 -1.95
CA GLY A 142 -11.15 8.81 -3.39
C GLY A 142 -9.74 9.16 -3.88
N THR A 143 -9.02 10.04 -3.17
CA THR A 143 -7.61 10.34 -3.51
C THR A 143 -6.69 9.14 -3.37
N ILE A 144 -6.95 8.28 -2.39
CA ILE A 144 -6.21 7.04 -2.18
C ILE A 144 -6.47 6.06 -3.32
N LEU A 145 -7.72 5.94 -3.77
CA LEU A 145 -8.04 5.14 -4.94
C LEU A 145 -7.31 5.65 -6.18
N ALA A 146 -7.30 6.97 -6.41
CA ALA A 146 -6.55 7.56 -7.53
C ALA A 146 -5.04 7.29 -7.41
N GLU A 147 -4.48 7.39 -6.21
CA GLU A 147 -3.09 7.05 -5.94
C GLU A 147 -2.78 5.59 -6.28
N ARG A 148 -3.61 4.65 -5.82
CA ARG A 148 -3.47 3.21 -6.10
C ARG A 148 -3.62 2.92 -7.59
N SER A 149 -4.52 3.61 -8.28
CA SER A 149 -4.67 3.49 -9.72
C SER A 149 -3.38 3.85 -10.45
N LEU A 150 -2.76 4.97 -10.08
CA LEU A 150 -1.47 5.39 -10.66
C LEU A 150 -0.36 4.39 -10.32
N ASP A 151 -0.32 3.86 -9.09
CA ASP A 151 0.67 2.85 -8.71
C ASP A 151 0.53 1.58 -9.55
N THR A 152 -0.68 1.03 -9.70
CA THR A 152 -0.91 -0.19 -10.48
C THR A 152 -0.52 0.00 -11.95
N ILE A 153 -0.86 1.15 -12.54
CA ILE A 153 -0.48 1.48 -13.92
C ILE A 153 1.05 1.58 -14.04
N LEU A 154 1.72 2.27 -13.10
CA LEU A 154 3.18 2.39 -13.11
C LEU A 154 3.87 1.05 -12.96
N VAL A 155 3.41 0.19 -12.04
CA VAL A 155 3.95 -1.17 -11.86
C VAL A 155 3.83 -1.98 -13.14
N ALA A 156 2.65 -1.97 -13.76
CA ALA A 156 2.42 -2.71 -14.99
C ALA A 156 3.31 -2.22 -16.14
N LEU A 157 3.48 -0.89 -16.29
CA LEU A 157 4.38 -0.31 -17.29
C LEU A 157 5.85 -0.66 -17.03
N LEU A 158 6.30 -0.60 -15.78
CA LEU A 158 7.67 -0.96 -15.40
C LEU A 158 7.93 -2.46 -15.61
N LEU A 159 6.94 -3.32 -15.34
CA LEU A 159 7.04 -4.75 -15.62
C LEU A 159 7.14 -5.02 -17.12
N LEU A 160 6.28 -4.40 -17.93
CA LEU A 160 6.34 -4.50 -19.39
C LEU A 160 7.71 -4.06 -19.93
N ALA A 161 8.29 -3.01 -19.35
CA ALA A 161 9.63 -2.55 -19.72
C ALA A 161 10.76 -3.51 -19.28
N ALA A 162 10.57 -4.27 -18.21
CA ALA A 162 11.57 -5.22 -17.70
C ALA A 162 11.59 -6.54 -18.50
N VAL A 163 10.44 -6.98 -19.03
CA VAL A 163 10.27 -8.29 -19.71
C VAL A 163 11.32 -8.61 -20.78
N PRO A 164 11.69 -7.69 -21.70
CA PRO A 164 12.70 -7.99 -22.73
C PRO A 164 14.08 -8.35 -22.17
N PHE A 165 14.36 -8.00 -20.90
CA PHE A 165 15.66 -8.18 -20.26
C PHE A 165 15.73 -9.41 -19.33
N LEU A 166 14.64 -10.16 -19.15
CA LEU A 166 14.57 -11.30 -18.22
C LEU A 166 15.03 -12.66 -18.77
N LEU A 167 15.51 -12.72 -20.02
CA LEU A 167 16.03 -13.91 -20.74
C LEU A 167 14.96 -14.76 -21.46
N ASP A 168 15.32 -15.23 -22.66
CA ASP A 168 14.67 -16.14 -23.62
C ASP A 168 13.18 -16.49 -23.42
N GLY A 169 12.27 -15.53 -23.63
CA GLY A 169 10.91 -15.63 -24.22
C GLY A 169 9.88 -16.70 -23.76
N GLY A 170 10.24 -17.68 -22.95
CA GLY A 170 9.53 -18.96 -22.81
C GLY A 170 9.13 -19.35 -21.39
N ASP A 171 9.45 -18.55 -20.38
CA ASP A 171 9.03 -18.88 -19.01
C ASP A 171 7.54 -18.57 -18.82
N SER A 172 6.76 -19.62 -18.52
CA SER A 172 5.32 -19.54 -18.30
C SER A 172 4.97 -18.61 -17.13
N ALA A 173 5.86 -18.52 -16.11
CA ALA A 173 5.67 -17.65 -14.97
C ALA A 173 5.64 -16.17 -15.38
N THR A 174 6.51 -15.76 -16.31
CA THR A 174 6.58 -14.38 -16.82
C THR A 174 5.27 -13.98 -17.50
N TRP A 175 4.72 -14.86 -18.34
CA TRP A 175 3.45 -14.63 -19.02
C TRP A 175 2.25 -14.57 -18.07
N ILE A 176 2.23 -15.38 -17.01
CA ILE A 176 1.19 -15.33 -15.97
C ILE A 176 1.23 -14.00 -15.23
N VAL A 177 2.41 -13.57 -14.77
CA VAL A 177 2.58 -12.28 -14.08
C VAL A 177 2.15 -11.14 -15.00
N LEU A 178 2.49 -11.20 -16.29
CA LEU A 178 2.09 -10.21 -17.28
C LEU A 178 0.56 -10.16 -17.48
N GLY A 179 -0.07 -11.32 -17.67
CA GLY A 179 -1.51 -11.44 -17.83
C GLY A 179 -2.25 -10.91 -16.61
N LEU A 180 -1.74 -11.18 -15.40
CA LEU A 180 -2.26 -10.62 -14.16
C LEU A 180 -2.11 -9.09 -14.14
N ALA A 181 -0.94 -8.55 -14.48
CA ALA A 181 -0.73 -7.10 -14.52
C ALA A 181 -1.69 -6.41 -15.49
N VAL A 182 -1.81 -6.92 -16.72
CA VAL A 182 -2.69 -6.38 -17.76
C VAL A 182 -4.16 -6.46 -17.35
N SER A 183 -4.60 -7.59 -16.78
CA SER A 183 -5.99 -7.75 -16.33
C SER A 183 -6.34 -6.80 -15.18
N LEU A 184 -5.43 -6.57 -14.23
CA LEU A 184 -5.59 -5.59 -13.16
C LEU A 184 -5.71 -4.16 -13.71
N VAL A 185 -4.85 -3.78 -14.65
CA VAL A 185 -4.91 -2.46 -15.30
C VAL A 185 -6.22 -2.29 -16.08
N LEU A 186 -6.64 -3.32 -16.83
CA LEU A 186 -7.89 -3.27 -17.59
C LEU A 186 -9.11 -3.17 -16.66
N GLY A 187 -9.17 -3.97 -15.60
CA GLY A 187 -10.24 -3.92 -14.60
C GLY A 187 -10.32 -2.55 -13.93
N LEU A 188 -9.17 -1.97 -13.60
CA LEU A 188 -9.07 -0.62 -13.03
C LEU A 188 -9.53 0.46 -14.04
N ALA A 189 -9.12 0.37 -15.30
CA ALA A 189 -9.55 1.28 -16.35
C ALA A 189 -11.07 1.22 -16.55
N VAL A 190 -11.65 0.02 -16.62
CA VAL A 190 -13.11 -0.20 -16.69
C VAL A 190 -13.80 0.41 -15.48
N MET A 191 -13.28 0.20 -14.28
CA MET A 191 -13.83 0.79 -13.05
C MET A 191 -13.82 2.33 -13.11
N LEU A 192 -12.72 2.95 -13.52
CA LEU A 192 -12.61 4.42 -13.64
C LEU A 192 -13.55 4.98 -14.72
N VAL A 193 -13.64 4.34 -15.89
CA VAL A 193 -14.58 4.74 -16.94
C VAL A 193 -16.02 4.60 -16.45
N ALA A 194 -16.37 3.49 -15.81
CA ALA A 194 -17.69 3.28 -15.22
C ALA A 194 -18.05 4.37 -14.20
N MET A 195 -17.10 4.87 -13.40
CA MET A 195 -17.33 5.98 -12.49
C MET A 195 -17.70 7.29 -13.20
N THR A 196 -17.21 7.52 -14.42
CA THR A 196 -17.56 8.72 -15.20
C THR A 196 -18.99 8.64 -15.75
N TRP A 197 -19.39 7.49 -16.28
CA TRP A 197 -20.70 7.30 -16.92
C TRP A 197 -21.81 7.05 -15.90
N ALA A 198 -21.55 6.23 -14.88
CA ALA A 198 -22.56 5.84 -13.89
C ALA A 198 -22.89 6.96 -12.90
N ARG A 199 -22.13 8.06 -12.87
CA ARG A 199 -22.34 9.19 -11.96
C ARG A 199 -23.79 9.69 -11.98
N GLY A 200 -24.34 9.91 -13.17
CA GLY A 200 -25.72 10.42 -13.32
C GLY A 200 -26.78 9.42 -12.85
N LEU A 201 -26.59 8.13 -13.15
CA LEU A 201 -27.53 7.07 -12.78
C LEU A 201 -27.51 6.77 -11.27
N LEU A 202 -26.30 6.66 -10.70
CA LEU A 202 -26.07 6.37 -9.28
C LEU A 202 -26.65 7.50 -8.41
N LEU A 203 -26.42 8.76 -8.77
CA LEU A 203 -26.94 9.90 -8.01
C LEU A 203 -28.47 10.00 -8.06
N ARG A 204 -29.12 9.53 -9.14
CA ARG A 204 -30.59 9.54 -9.25
C ARG A 204 -31.26 8.41 -8.47
N ARG A 205 -30.60 7.26 -8.32
CA ARG A 205 -31.19 6.07 -7.68
C ARG A 205 -30.82 5.91 -6.20
N MET A 206 -29.82 6.64 -5.71
CA MET A 206 -29.35 6.54 -4.33
C MET A 206 -30.09 7.49 -3.36
N PRO A 207 -30.27 7.07 -2.09
CA PRO A 207 -30.68 7.96 -1.02
C PRO A 207 -29.73 9.16 -0.86
N PRO A 208 -30.22 10.33 -0.39
CA PRO A 208 -29.44 11.58 -0.35
C PRO A 208 -28.15 11.48 0.49
N TRP A 209 -28.15 10.71 1.58
CA TRP A 209 -26.96 10.51 2.42
C TRP A 209 -25.85 9.73 1.69
N MET A 210 -26.20 8.75 0.86
CA MET A 210 -25.24 7.94 0.10
C MET A 210 -24.75 8.71 -1.14
N ALA A 211 -25.65 9.44 -1.80
CA ALA A 211 -25.33 10.31 -2.91
C ALA A 211 -24.27 11.37 -2.54
N LEU A 212 -24.36 11.97 -1.35
CA LEU A 212 -23.36 12.93 -0.87
C LEU A 212 -21.98 12.29 -0.65
N ARG A 213 -21.94 11.08 -0.05
CA ARG A 213 -20.68 10.34 0.16
C ARG A 213 -20.05 9.93 -1.18
N TYR A 214 -20.86 9.42 -2.11
CA TYR A 214 -20.40 9.06 -3.46
C TYR A 214 -19.89 10.29 -4.22
N LYS A 215 -20.59 11.43 -4.16
CA LYS A 215 -20.15 12.68 -4.79
C LYS A 215 -18.77 13.09 -4.28
N ARG A 216 -18.57 13.11 -2.95
CA ARG A 216 -17.27 13.44 -2.33
C ARG A 216 -16.18 12.44 -2.73
N PHE A 217 -16.50 11.16 -2.78
CA PHE A 217 -15.57 10.11 -3.22
C PHE A 217 -15.19 10.26 -4.69
N HIS A 218 -16.17 10.46 -5.58
CA HIS A 218 -15.94 10.69 -7.00
C HIS A 218 -15.12 11.97 -7.24
N GLU A 219 -15.42 13.07 -6.54
CA GLU A 219 -14.61 14.30 -6.55
C GLU A 219 -13.16 14.01 -6.12
N GLY A 220 -12.99 13.21 -5.06
CA GLY A 220 -11.67 12.78 -4.59
C GLY A 220 -10.90 12.00 -5.64
N THR A 221 -11.52 11.01 -6.28
CA THR A 221 -10.87 10.15 -7.28
C THR A 221 -10.57 10.91 -8.56
N MET A 222 -11.61 11.49 -9.19
CA MET A 222 -11.46 12.12 -10.51
C MET A 222 -10.73 13.46 -10.43
N GLY A 223 -10.92 14.21 -9.35
CA GLY A 223 -10.21 15.47 -9.14
C GLY A 223 -8.71 15.28 -8.86
N SER A 224 -8.28 14.10 -8.43
CA SER A 224 -6.86 13.82 -8.18
C SER A 224 -6.01 13.80 -9.46
N PHE A 225 -6.59 13.50 -10.62
CA PHE A 225 -5.88 13.32 -11.89
C PHE A 225 -5.56 14.63 -12.64
N GLN A 226 -5.58 15.79 -11.97
CA GLN A 226 -5.28 17.08 -12.63
C GLN A 226 -3.79 17.25 -12.97
N ARG A 227 -2.89 16.81 -12.07
CA ARG A 227 -1.43 17.02 -12.19
C ARG A 227 -0.68 15.70 -12.41
N LEU A 228 -1.10 14.94 -13.42
CA LEU A 228 -0.57 13.60 -13.70
C LEU A 228 0.95 13.56 -13.90
N PRO A 229 1.61 14.44 -14.67
CA PRO A 229 3.06 14.33 -14.89
C PRO A 229 3.86 14.44 -13.59
N THR A 230 3.50 15.39 -12.72
CA THR A 230 4.14 15.55 -11.40
C THR A 230 3.82 14.40 -10.46
N ALA A 231 2.58 13.88 -10.47
CA ALA A 231 2.23 12.71 -9.65
C ALA A 231 2.99 11.45 -10.11
N THR A 232 3.14 11.26 -11.41
CA THR A 232 3.91 10.17 -12.02
C THR A 232 5.40 10.30 -11.70
N PHE A 233 5.98 11.50 -11.77
CA PHE A 233 7.38 11.73 -11.40
C PHE A 233 7.68 11.28 -9.96
N TRP A 234 6.87 11.70 -8.98
CA TRP A 234 7.03 11.26 -7.60
C TRP A 234 6.75 9.77 -7.41
N GLY A 235 5.83 9.19 -8.20
CA GLY A 235 5.59 7.75 -8.25
C GLY A 235 6.81 6.97 -8.75
N LEU A 236 7.45 7.44 -9.82
CA LEU A 236 8.67 6.85 -10.37
C LEU A 236 9.82 6.91 -9.36
N LEU A 237 10.03 8.05 -8.69
CA LEU A 237 11.03 8.14 -7.62
C LEU A 237 10.75 7.15 -6.47
N GLY A 238 9.47 6.97 -6.11
CA GLY A 238 9.06 5.94 -5.15
C GLY A 238 9.44 4.52 -5.58
N TRP A 239 9.13 4.15 -6.83
CA TRP A 239 9.49 2.85 -7.39
C TRP A 239 10.99 2.65 -7.55
N THR A 240 11.72 3.68 -7.98
CA THR A 240 13.19 3.64 -8.05
C THR A 240 13.78 3.40 -6.66
N ALA A 241 13.28 4.06 -5.61
CA ALA A 241 13.72 3.80 -4.25
C ALA A 241 13.41 2.37 -3.79
N GLU A 242 12.27 1.81 -4.17
CA GLU A 242 11.93 0.41 -3.85
C GLU A 242 12.84 -0.60 -4.55
N ILE A 243 13.10 -0.40 -5.84
CA ILE A 243 14.04 -1.21 -6.63
C ILE A 243 15.46 -1.09 -6.06
N ALA A 244 15.90 0.13 -5.76
CA ALA A 244 17.21 0.39 -5.17
C ALA A 244 17.35 -0.29 -3.80
N ARG A 245 16.32 -0.22 -2.95
CA ARG A 245 16.28 -0.93 -1.66
C ARG A 245 16.43 -2.43 -1.87
N MET A 246 15.68 -3.04 -2.79
CA MET A 246 15.79 -4.47 -3.06
C MET A 246 17.18 -4.84 -3.59
N PHE A 247 17.72 -4.05 -4.52
CA PHE A 247 19.07 -4.24 -5.07
C PHE A 247 20.13 -4.18 -3.97
N LEU A 248 20.05 -3.21 -3.06
CA LEU A 248 20.99 -3.09 -1.94
C LEU A 248 20.91 -4.29 -0.99
N VAL A 249 19.72 -4.84 -0.74
CA VAL A 249 19.57 -6.06 0.07
C VAL A 249 20.17 -7.28 -0.63
N VAL A 250 19.97 -7.42 -1.94
CA VAL A 250 20.57 -8.50 -2.75
C VAL A 250 22.10 -8.41 -2.72
N GLN A 251 22.66 -7.20 -2.85
CA GLN A 251 24.10 -6.95 -2.75
C GLN A 251 24.63 -7.19 -1.34
N ALA A 252 23.88 -6.82 -0.30
CA ALA A 252 24.25 -7.10 1.09
C ALA A 252 24.42 -8.59 1.35
N LEU A 253 23.56 -9.42 0.74
CA LEU A 253 23.57 -10.88 0.88
C LEU A 253 24.56 -11.58 -0.07
N GLY A 254 25.25 -10.84 -0.95
CA GLY A 254 26.25 -11.38 -1.87
C GLY A 254 25.67 -12.22 -3.01
N TYR A 255 24.41 -12.00 -3.39
CA TYR A 255 23.78 -12.71 -4.50
C TYR A 255 24.12 -12.07 -5.85
N ASP A 256 24.64 -12.87 -6.78
CA ASP A 256 24.89 -12.46 -8.16
C ASP A 256 23.62 -12.65 -9.02
N ILE A 257 22.70 -11.70 -8.88
CA ILE A 257 21.42 -11.69 -9.60
C ILE A 257 21.42 -10.49 -10.56
N SER A 258 20.94 -10.72 -11.79
CA SER A 258 20.83 -9.65 -12.78
C SER A 258 19.94 -8.51 -12.30
N PHE A 259 20.28 -7.27 -12.67
CA PHE A 259 19.49 -6.10 -12.31
C PHE A 259 18.03 -6.21 -12.81
N ALA A 260 17.83 -6.76 -14.00
CA ALA A 260 16.50 -7.00 -14.56
C ALA A 260 15.65 -7.95 -13.69
N LEU A 261 16.26 -9.00 -13.13
CA LEU A 261 15.57 -9.92 -12.23
C LEU A 261 15.25 -9.25 -10.89
N VAL A 262 16.11 -8.38 -10.36
CA VAL A 262 15.80 -7.58 -9.15
C VAL A 262 14.59 -6.66 -9.38
N VAL A 263 14.56 -5.97 -10.52
CA VAL A 263 13.42 -5.12 -10.93
C VAL A 263 12.15 -5.96 -11.00
N PHE A 264 12.20 -7.10 -11.71
CA PHE A 264 11.07 -8.01 -11.84
C PHE A 264 10.56 -8.52 -10.50
N LEU A 265 11.45 -9.05 -9.64
CA LEU A 265 11.07 -9.58 -8.33
C LEU A 265 10.42 -8.50 -7.46
N THR A 266 10.96 -7.28 -7.48
CA THR A 266 10.40 -6.15 -6.73
C THR A 266 8.97 -5.84 -7.19
N LEU A 267 8.77 -5.73 -8.50
CA LEU A 267 7.49 -5.36 -9.09
C LEU A 267 6.46 -6.50 -9.02
N ALA A 268 6.87 -7.74 -9.28
CA ALA A 268 6.03 -8.93 -9.19
C ALA A 268 5.55 -9.16 -7.75
N ASN A 269 6.44 -9.01 -6.75
CA ASN A 269 6.04 -9.06 -5.35
C ASN A 269 4.99 -7.99 -5.02
N SER A 270 5.14 -6.77 -5.56
CA SER A 270 4.14 -5.73 -5.35
C SER A 270 2.76 -6.10 -5.91
N LEU A 271 2.70 -6.74 -7.09
CA LEU A 271 1.45 -7.25 -7.67
C LEU A 271 0.83 -8.35 -6.82
N LEU A 272 1.64 -9.29 -6.32
CA LEU A 272 1.15 -10.38 -5.47
C LEU A 272 0.48 -9.84 -4.21
N THR A 273 1.05 -8.80 -3.60
CA THR A 273 0.40 -8.20 -2.43
C THR A 273 -0.94 -7.54 -2.77
N LEU A 274 -1.15 -7.06 -4.01
CA LEU A 274 -2.37 -6.37 -4.42
C LEU A 274 -3.57 -7.31 -4.55
N VAL A 275 -3.34 -8.59 -4.77
CA VAL A 275 -4.38 -9.62 -4.76
C VAL A 275 -4.54 -10.09 -3.31
N PRO A 276 -5.66 -9.79 -2.62
CA PRO A 276 -5.92 -10.41 -1.33
C PRO A 276 -6.13 -11.92 -1.56
N THR A 277 -5.11 -12.71 -1.23
CA THR A 277 -5.23 -14.16 -1.05
C THR A 277 -5.96 -14.48 0.25
#